data_AF-A0A7G6WZW7-F1
#
_entry.id   AF-A0A7G6WZW7-F1
#
_cell.length_a   1.000
_cell.length_b   1.000
_cell.length_c   1.000
_cell.angle_alpha   90.00
_cell.angle_beta   90.00
_cell.angle_gamma   90.00
#
_symmetry.space_group_name_H-M   'P 1'
#
loop_
_entity.id
_entity.type
_entity.pdbx_description
1 polymer ?
#
loop_
_entity_poly.entity_id
_entity_poly.type
_entity_poly.pdbx_seq_one_letter_code
_entity_poly.pdbx_strand_id
1 'polypeptide(L)'
;MGFETELSDRLHAEADDTPVDLGPLLTGSVAYGNKLVRRRRLTQIFAGAAAVAVLGGAFAYAGSLAHPGAAGFAPAGSTGAQQTGPITPQAAAKILLDALPDAGKASHYRGGVEGIGTPDGVYADLDYTDGGSTAMVRVRVLSKADRMACVPQADQSCRIVKLADGSRLQLVENQSNGSSGNYKHLQANLVRADGLVVTLLAENRESENPNTSPTRAPLSLAQLQTAITDPHWQRQLDQAFLDASADLFVPSPVTRPSAPTSPGASK
;
A
#
# COMPACT_ATOMS: atom_id res chain seq x y z
N MET A 1 42.47 15.64 -28.15
CA MET A 1 41.89 15.62 -26.77
C MET A 1 40.39 15.63 -26.94
N GLY A 2 39.68 14.73 -26.26
CA GLY A 2 38.23 14.56 -26.45
C GLY A 2 37.44 15.52 -25.57
N PHE A 3 36.33 16.04 -26.09
CA PHE A 3 35.41 16.92 -25.35
C PHE A 3 34.94 16.30 -24.03
N GLU A 4 34.75 14.98 -23.98
CA GLU A 4 34.32 14.26 -22.77
C GLU A 4 35.37 14.32 -21.66
N THR A 5 36.67 14.29 -22.00
CA THR A 5 37.75 14.38 -21.03
C THR A 5 37.85 15.79 -20.46
N GLU A 6 37.72 16.81 -21.32
CA GLU A 6 37.73 18.21 -20.88
C GLU A 6 36.51 18.56 -20.03
N LEU A 7 35.32 18.03 -20.38
CA LEU A 7 34.10 18.23 -19.59
C LEU A 7 34.22 17.55 -18.22
N SER A 8 34.75 16.32 -18.17
CA SER A 8 34.98 15.59 -16.92
C SER A 8 35.97 16.32 -16.02
N ASP A 9 37.09 16.80 -16.58
CA ASP A 9 38.11 17.53 -15.83
C ASP A 9 37.57 18.87 -15.29
N ARG A 10 36.75 19.59 -16.07
CA ARG A 10 36.11 20.83 -15.59
C ARG A 10 35.06 20.57 -14.52
N LEU A 11 34.25 19.51 -14.65
CA LEU A 11 33.27 19.14 -13.63
C LEU A 11 33.95 18.74 -12.31
N HIS A 12 35.07 18.03 -12.37
CA HIS A 12 35.86 17.71 -11.18
C HIS A 12 36.51 18.95 -10.56
N ALA A 13 37.10 19.82 -11.37
CA ALA A 13 37.70 21.06 -10.88
C ALA A 13 36.69 21.98 -10.18
N GLU A 14 35.45 22.09 -10.70
CA GLU A 14 34.42 22.95 -10.10
C GLU A 14 33.79 22.33 -8.83
N ALA A 15 33.70 20.99 -8.78
CA ALA A 15 33.17 20.27 -7.62
C ALA A 15 34.14 20.25 -6.44
N ASP A 16 35.44 20.18 -6.69
CA ASP A 16 36.46 20.15 -5.63
C ASP A 16 36.70 21.54 -4.99
N ASP A 17 36.43 22.63 -5.72
CA ASP A 17 36.70 24.01 -5.26
C ASP A 17 35.50 24.71 -4.58
N THR A 18 34.35 24.04 -4.47
CA THR A 18 33.20 24.57 -3.73
C THR A 18 33.13 23.95 -2.33
N PRO A 19 33.69 24.60 -1.28
CA PRO A 19 33.50 24.14 0.09
C PRO A 19 32.02 24.30 0.45
N VAL A 20 31.27 23.20 0.36
CA VAL A 20 29.91 23.13 0.87
C VAL A 20 30.00 23.15 2.39
N ASP A 21 29.66 24.27 3.01
CA ASP A 21 29.52 24.34 4.45
C ASP A 21 28.35 23.45 4.90
N LEU A 22 28.68 22.25 5.34
CA LEU A 22 27.73 21.27 5.84
C LEU A 22 27.22 21.63 7.25
N GLY A 23 27.87 22.56 7.95
CA GLY A 23 27.50 23.00 9.29
C GLY A 23 26.06 23.51 9.37
N PRO A 24 25.64 24.47 8.53
CA PRO A 24 24.26 24.97 8.47
C PRO A 24 23.23 23.88 8.17
N LEU A 25 23.54 22.94 7.26
CA LEU A 25 22.63 21.86 6.86
C LEU A 25 22.44 20.82 7.98
N LEU A 26 23.53 20.45 8.65
CA LEU A 26 23.49 19.55 9.80
C LEU A 26 22.79 20.22 11.00
N THR A 27 23.02 21.51 11.24
CA THR A 27 22.37 22.24 12.33
C THR A 27 20.87 22.40 12.08
N GLY A 28 20.47 22.67 10.82
CA GLY A 28 19.07 22.77 10.41
C GLY A 28 18.30 21.46 10.58
N SER A 29 18.92 20.32 10.21
CA SER A 29 18.29 19.00 10.33
C SER A 29 18.09 18.56 11.79
N VAL A 30 19.06 18.83 12.68
CA VAL A 30 18.92 18.55 14.13
C VAL A 30 17.86 19.44 14.78
N ALA A 31 17.82 20.73 14.44
CA ALA A 31 16.81 21.65 14.96
C ALA A 31 15.38 21.24 14.53
N TYR A 32 15.22 20.81 13.27
CA TYR A 32 13.93 20.35 12.76
C TYR A 32 13.49 19.02 13.40
N GLY A 33 14.42 18.07 13.59
CA GLY A 33 14.16 16.79 14.26
C GLY A 33 13.70 16.97 15.71
N ASN A 34 14.38 17.83 16.48
CA ASN A 34 14.02 18.10 17.87
C ASN A 34 12.64 18.75 18.02
N LYS A 35 12.22 19.58 17.05
CA LYS A 35 10.89 20.22 17.04
C LYS A 35 9.77 19.20 16.84
N LEU A 36 9.99 18.19 15.98
CA LEU A 36 9.04 17.10 15.72
C LEU A 36 8.86 16.18 16.94
N VAL A 37 9.95 15.83 17.63
CA VAL A 37 9.90 15.01 18.86
C VAL A 37 9.16 15.75 19.99
N ARG A 38 9.38 17.06 20.16
CA ARG A 38 8.65 17.87 21.16
C ARG A 38 7.15 17.92 20.87
N ARG A 39 6.73 18.08 19.61
CA ARG A 39 5.30 18.08 19.23
C ARG A 39 4.62 16.74 19.57
N ARG A 40 5.29 15.60 19.36
CA ARG A 40 4.75 14.27 19.69
C ARG A 40 4.57 14.07 21.21
N ARG A 41 5.46 14.61 22.04
CA ARG A 41 5.37 14.49 23.51
C ARG A 41 4.24 15.34 24.09
N LEU A 42 3.93 16.49 23.49
CA LEU A 42 2.82 17.35 23.96
C LEU A 42 1.43 16.75 23.66
N THR A 43 1.28 15.95 22.60
CA THR A 43 0.01 15.27 22.29
C THR A 43 -0.30 14.08 23.21
N GLN A 44 0.68 13.51 23.91
CA GLN A 44 0.47 12.37 24.82
C GLN A 44 0.01 12.77 26.22
N ILE A 45 0.08 14.06 26.59
CA ILE A 45 -0.29 14.54 27.94
C ILE A 45 -1.78 14.96 28.03
N PHE A 46 -2.46 15.19 26.90
CA PHE A 46 -3.87 15.65 26.89
C PHE A 46 -4.93 14.53 26.74
N ALA A 47 -4.54 13.25 26.60
CA ALA A 47 -5.48 12.13 26.46
C ALA A 47 -5.73 11.37 27.78
N GLY A 48 -5.77 12.09 28.91
CA GLY A 48 -5.89 11.49 30.24
C GLY A 48 -6.81 12.27 31.17
N ALA A 49 -8.07 12.50 30.77
CA ALA A 49 -9.18 12.84 31.71
C ALA A 49 -10.54 12.86 30.99
N ALA A 50 -11.30 11.76 31.04
CA ALA A 50 -12.78 11.73 30.99
C ALA A 50 -13.27 10.32 31.38
N ALA A 51 -13.48 10.07 32.68
CA ALA A 51 -14.77 9.74 33.33
C ALA A 51 -15.34 8.36 32.94
N VAL A 52 -15.33 7.31 33.78
CA VAL A 52 -15.95 7.07 35.11
C VAL A 52 -17.45 7.37 35.19
N ALA A 53 -18.20 6.26 35.32
CA ALA A 53 -19.49 6.01 35.98
C ALA A 53 -20.80 6.46 35.31
N VAL A 54 -21.61 5.46 34.90
CA VAL A 54 -23.03 5.33 35.32
C VAL A 54 -23.37 3.85 35.58
N LEU A 55 -23.99 3.65 36.73
CA LEU A 55 -24.45 2.42 37.36
C LEU A 55 -25.73 1.84 36.74
N GLY A 56 -25.97 0.55 36.97
CA GLY A 56 -27.29 0.08 37.42
C GLY A 56 -28.12 -0.73 36.42
N GLY A 57 -28.40 -1.99 36.77
CA GLY A 57 -29.37 -2.81 36.04
C GLY A 57 -29.34 -4.29 36.43
N ALA A 58 -29.57 -4.60 37.69
CA ALA A 58 -29.82 -5.96 38.16
C ALA A 58 -31.19 -6.45 37.67
N PHE A 59 -31.23 -7.58 36.96
CA PHE A 59 -32.41 -8.43 36.90
C PHE A 59 -32.01 -9.85 37.25
N ALA A 60 -32.22 -10.18 38.51
CA ALA A 60 -32.39 -11.56 38.95
C ALA A 60 -33.85 -11.94 38.68
N TYR A 61 -34.08 -12.93 37.82
CA TYR A 61 -35.31 -13.71 37.83
C TYR A 61 -34.91 -15.16 38.08
N ALA A 62 -34.92 -15.53 39.36
CA ALA A 62 -34.94 -16.91 39.81
C ALA A 62 -36.41 -17.37 39.81
N GLY A 63 -36.72 -18.37 39.01
CA GLY A 63 -38.02 -19.03 38.97
C GLY A 63 -37.85 -20.47 38.50
N SER A 64 -37.82 -21.38 39.47
CA SER A 64 -37.67 -22.83 39.30
C SER A 64 -38.97 -23.51 38.86
N LEU A 65 -38.93 -24.34 37.81
CA LEU A 65 -39.81 -25.50 37.69
C LEU A 65 -39.03 -26.70 37.16
N ALA A 66 -39.08 -27.78 37.93
CA ALA A 66 -38.47 -29.06 37.64
C ALA A 66 -39.06 -29.69 36.37
N HIS A 67 -38.19 -30.27 35.54
CA HIS A 67 -38.56 -31.20 34.48
C HIS A 67 -37.62 -32.42 34.54
N PRO A 68 -38.14 -33.63 34.83
CA PRO A 68 -37.39 -34.86 34.66
C PRO A 68 -37.56 -35.34 33.22
N GLY A 69 -36.48 -35.34 32.44
CA GLY A 69 -36.51 -35.78 31.05
C GLY A 69 -35.17 -35.57 30.35
N ALA A 70 -34.10 -36.13 30.90
CA ALA A 70 -32.77 -36.11 30.28
C ALA A 70 -32.74 -37.08 29.09
N ALA A 71 -33.28 -36.66 27.94
CA ALA A 71 -32.85 -37.16 26.65
C ALA A 71 -31.49 -36.54 26.36
N GLY A 72 -30.44 -37.37 26.33
CA GLY A 72 -29.07 -36.94 26.07
C GLY A 72 -28.93 -36.37 24.66
N PHE A 73 -28.95 -35.05 24.54
CA PHE A 73 -28.46 -34.38 23.34
C PHE A 73 -26.94 -34.52 23.33
N ALA A 74 -26.42 -35.23 22.33
CA ALA A 74 -24.99 -35.27 22.06
C ALA A 74 -24.48 -33.82 21.94
N PRO A 75 -23.32 -33.48 22.54
CA PRO A 75 -22.75 -32.15 22.39
C PRO A 75 -22.55 -31.89 20.90
N ALA A 76 -23.23 -30.87 20.38
CA ALA A 76 -23.01 -30.39 19.03
C ALA A 76 -21.50 -30.16 18.87
N GLY A 77 -20.90 -30.86 17.90
CA GLY A 77 -19.47 -30.78 17.64
C GLY A 77 -19.05 -29.33 17.58
N SER A 78 -18.07 -28.96 18.39
CA SER A 78 -17.43 -27.66 18.35
C SER A 78 -16.91 -27.43 16.94
N THR A 79 -17.65 -26.69 16.14
CA THR A 79 -17.17 -26.10 14.90
C THR A 79 -15.99 -25.23 15.28
N GLY A 80 -14.78 -25.75 15.06
CA GLY A 80 -13.54 -25.07 15.41
C GLY A 80 -13.57 -23.67 14.82
N ALA A 81 -13.33 -22.66 15.66
CA ALA A 81 -13.27 -21.28 15.21
C ALA A 81 -12.27 -21.19 14.04
N GLN A 82 -12.75 -20.74 12.89
CA GLN A 82 -11.93 -20.60 11.70
C GLN A 82 -10.84 -19.57 11.99
N GLN A 83 -9.58 -20.01 11.92
CA GLN A 83 -8.44 -19.14 12.20
C GLN A 83 -8.34 -18.10 11.09
N THR A 84 -8.23 -16.83 11.47
CA THR A 84 -8.06 -15.71 10.56
C THR A 84 -6.82 -14.92 10.96
N GLY A 85 -6.16 -14.31 9.97
CA GLY A 85 -4.97 -13.49 10.17
C GLY A 85 -4.96 -12.26 9.28
N PRO A 86 -4.10 -11.27 9.57
CA PRO A 86 -4.04 -10.03 8.80
C PRO A 86 -3.56 -10.27 7.36
N ILE A 87 -3.97 -9.41 6.44
CA ILE A 87 -3.47 -9.44 5.06
C ILE A 87 -1.95 -9.27 5.01
N THR A 88 -1.26 -10.21 4.35
CA THR A 88 0.17 -10.18 4.10
C THR A 88 0.48 -9.63 2.70
N PRO A 89 1.73 -9.23 2.39
CA PRO A 89 2.11 -8.83 1.04
C PRO A 89 1.83 -9.91 -0.01
N GLN A 90 2.10 -11.18 0.32
CA GLN A 90 1.84 -12.29 -0.58
C GLN A 90 0.34 -12.55 -0.76
N ALA A 91 -0.45 -12.45 0.30
CA ALA A 91 -1.90 -12.55 0.21
C ALA A 91 -2.48 -11.44 -0.67
N ALA A 92 -1.97 -10.21 -0.56
CA ALA A 92 -2.37 -9.11 -1.44
C ALA A 92 -2.01 -9.40 -2.91
N ALA A 93 -0.82 -9.94 -3.18
CA ALA A 93 -0.46 -10.38 -4.53
C ALA A 93 -1.38 -11.49 -5.05
N LYS A 94 -1.72 -12.48 -4.21
CA LYS A 94 -2.60 -13.59 -4.56
C LYS A 94 -4.01 -13.10 -4.92
N ILE A 95 -4.60 -12.21 -4.11
CA ILE A 95 -5.91 -11.61 -4.41
C ILE A 95 -5.85 -10.86 -5.73
N LEU A 96 -4.79 -10.07 -5.96
CA LEU A 96 -4.62 -9.37 -7.24
C LEU A 96 -4.54 -10.36 -8.41
N LEU A 97 -3.74 -11.42 -8.30
CA LEU A 97 -3.60 -12.45 -9.34
C LEU A 97 -4.92 -13.12 -9.67
N ASP A 98 -5.70 -13.48 -8.65
CA ASP A 98 -7.02 -14.12 -8.82
C ASP A 98 -8.04 -13.18 -9.47
N ALA A 99 -7.88 -11.86 -9.27
CA ALA A 99 -8.79 -10.85 -9.79
C ALA A 99 -8.37 -10.28 -11.16
N LEU A 100 -7.16 -10.62 -11.64
CA LEU A 100 -6.70 -10.24 -12.97
C LEU A 100 -7.34 -11.14 -14.05
N PRO A 101 -7.51 -10.64 -15.29
CA PRO A 101 -8.17 -11.41 -16.37
C PRO A 101 -7.47 -12.71 -16.73
N ASP A 102 -6.15 -12.76 -16.57
CA ASP A 102 -5.30 -13.92 -16.85
C ASP A 102 -4.05 -13.81 -15.98
N ALA A 103 -4.00 -14.61 -14.90
CA ALA A 103 -2.87 -14.64 -13.99
C ALA A 103 -1.58 -15.17 -14.64
N GLY A 104 -1.67 -15.94 -15.73
CA GLY A 104 -0.51 -16.47 -16.44
C GLY A 104 0.35 -15.41 -17.15
N LYS A 105 -0.18 -14.18 -17.28
CA LYS A 105 0.51 -13.01 -17.84
C LYS A 105 1.30 -12.21 -16.81
N ALA A 106 1.20 -12.59 -15.53
CA ALA A 106 1.89 -11.91 -14.44
C ALA A 106 3.26 -12.55 -14.15
N SER A 107 4.23 -11.75 -13.75
CA SER A 107 5.60 -12.19 -13.43
C SER A 107 6.30 -11.22 -12.46
N HIS A 108 7.52 -11.56 -12.03
CA HIS A 108 8.38 -10.73 -11.15
C HIS A 108 7.68 -10.20 -9.89
N TYR A 109 6.98 -11.10 -9.19
CA TYR A 109 6.31 -10.80 -7.94
C TYR A 109 7.29 -10.32 -6.87
N ARG A 110 6.92 -9.22 -6.22
CA ARG A 110 7.63 -8.67 -5.07
C ARG A 110 6.62 -7.92 -4.20
N GLY A 111 7.01 -7.59 -2.99
CA GLY A 111 6.15 -6.88 -2.08
C GLY A 111 6.78 -6.72 -0.73
N GLY A 112 6.07 -6.02 0.15
CA GLY A 112 6.58 -5.72 1.48
C GLY A 112 5.55 -4.99 2.32
N VAL A 113 6.02 -4.52 3.46
CA VAL A 113 5.23 -3.75 4.40
C VAL A 113 5.50 -2.27 4.16
N GLU A 114 4.47 -1.44 4.20
CA GLU A 114 4.59 0.01 4.11
C GLU A 114 4.77 0.67 5.48
N GLY A 115 5.33 1.88 5.47
CA GLY A 115 5.49 2.72 6.67
C GLY A 115 6.92 2.77 7.19
N ILE A 116 7.24 3.84 7.92
CA ILE A 116 8.54 4.01 8.59
C ILE A 116 8.35 3.77 10.09
N GLY A 117 8.91 2.67 10.59
CA GLY A 117 8.90 2.30 12.00
C GLY A 117 7.60 1.63 12.47
N THR A 118 6.44 2.13 12.05
CA THR A 118 5.14 1.48 12.30
C THR A 118 4.50 1.10 10.96
N PRO A 119 4.17 -0.19 10.75
CA PRO A 119 3.43 -0.63 9.57
C PRO A 119 2.12 0.15 9.38
N ASP A 120 1.92 0.76 8.22
CA ASP A 120 0.66 1.44 7.85
C ASP A 120 -0.14 0.67 6.78
N GLY A 121 0.51 -0.29 6.13
CA GLY A 121 -0.11 -1.21 5.17
C GLY A 121 0.85 -2.24 4.60
N VAL A 122 0.42 -2.89 3.52
CA VAL A 122 1.24 -3.81 2.72
C VAL A 122 1.15 -3.41 1.25
N TYR A 123 2.15 -3.80 0.46
CA TYR A 123 2.11 -3.65 -0.98
C TYR A 123 2.61 -4.92 -1.68
N ALA A 124 2.17 -5.09 -2.92
CA ALA A 124 2.72 -6.06 -3.85
C ALA A 124 2.82 -5.46 -5.25
N ASP A 125 3.90 -5.80 -5.94
CA ASP A 125 4.15 -5.44 -7.34
C ASP A 125 4.27 -6.71 -8.17
N LEU A 126 3.84 -6.60 -9.43
CA LEU A 126 4.05 -7.60 -10.46
C LEU A 126 4.19 -6.92 -11.82
N ASP A 127 4.83 -7.60 -12.77
CA ASP A 127 4.83 -7.19 -14.17
C ASP A 127 3.72 -7.95 -14.90
N TYR A 128 2.86 -7.24 -15.63
CA TYR A 128 1.74 -7.82 -16.38
C TYR A 128 1.91 -7.60 -17.87
N THR A 129 1.97 -8.66 -18.67
CA THR A 129 2.27 -8.58 -20.10
C THR A 129 1.11 -9.06 -20.98
N ASP A 130 0.66 -8.23 -21.91
CA ASP A 130 -0.37 -8.61 -22.89
C ASP A 130 0.06 -8.25 -24.32
N GLY A 131 0.16 -9.26 -25.19
CA GLY A 131 0.25 -9.08 -26.65
C GLY A 131 1.33 -8.10 -27.14
N GLY A 132 2.45 -7.97 -26.43
CA GLY A 132 3.57 -7.09 -26.80
C GLY A 132 3.65 -5.75 -26.05
N SER A 133 3.07 -5.64 -24.85
CA SER A 133 3.29 -4.53 -23.92
C SER A 133 3.35 -5.05 -22.48
N THR A 134 4.20 -4.48 -21.64
CA THR A 134 4.34 -4.83 -20.21
C THR A 134 3.96 -3.64 -19.34
N ALA A 135 3.19 -3.85 -18.29
CA ALA A 135 2.91 -2.86 -17.26
C ALA A 135 3.48 -3.31 -15.92
N MET A 136 4.02 -2.38 -15.13
CA MET A 136 4.17 -2.61 -13.69
C MET A 136 2.79 -2.42 -13.05
N VAL A 137 2.31 -3.42 -12.32
CA VAL A 137 1.09 -3.35 -11.53
C VAL A 137 1.45 -3.38 -10.06
N ARG A 138 0.98 -2.39 -9.31
CA ARG A 138 1.19 -2.28 -7.86
C ARG A 138 -0.14 -2.23 -7.15
N VAL A 139 -0.33 -3.09 -6.16
CA VAL A 139 -1.41 -2.98 -5.17
C VAL A 139 -0.84 -2.53 -3.83
N ARG A 140 -1.53 -1.60 -3.18
CA ARG A 140 -1.28 -1.16 -1.80
C ARG A 140 -2.55 -1.35 -1.00
N VAL A 141 -2.42 -1.90 0.20
CA VAL A 141 -3.51 -2.10 1.14
C VAL A 141 -3.17 -1.38 2.44
N LEU A 142 -3.89 -0.30 2.73
CA LEU A 142 -3.61 0.62 3.83
C LEU A 142 -4.73 0.57 4.88
N SER A 143 -4.33 0.81 6.12
CA SER A 143 -5.25 0.89 7.27
C SER A 143 -5.94 2.24 7.44
N LYS A 144 -5.49 3.26 6.69
CA LYS A 144 -6.00 4.64 6.78
C LYS A 144 -6.16 5.22 5.39
N ALA A 145 -7.26 5.96 5.23
CA ALA A 145 -7.53 6.68 3.99
C ALA A 145 -6.87 8.05 4.00
N ASP A 146 -6.18 8.36 2.91
CA ASP A 146 -5.96 9.73 2.52
C ASP A 146 -7.26 10.37 2.03
N ARG A 147 -7.26 11.70 1.96
CA ARG A 147 -8.39 12.43 1.37
C ARG A 147 -8.48 12.08 -0.12
N MET A 148 -9.53 11.37 -0.49
CA MET A 148 -9.87 11.10 -1.89
C MET A 148 -10.43 12.36 -2.55
N ALA A 149 -9.69 12.93 -3.50
CA ALA A 149 -10.11 14.08 -4.27
C ALA A 149 -9.61 13.97 -5.71
N CYS A 150 -10.45 14.38 -6.66
CA CYS A 150 -10.02 14.59 -8.05
C CYS A 150 -9.57 16.03 -8.21
N VAL A 151 -8.28 16.22 -8.50
CA VAL A 151 -7.73 17.51 -8.91
C VAL A 151 -7.65 17.50 -10.43
N PRO A 152 -8.32 18.44 -11.14
CA PRO A 152 -8.20 18.55 -12.58
C PRO A 152 -6.75 18.79 -13.00
N GLN A 153 -6.28 18.03 -13.99
CA GLN A 153 -5.00 18.26 -14.68
C GLN A 153 -5.24 18.09 -16.18
N ALA A 154 -4.45 18.78 -17.02
CA ALA A 154 -4.70 18.88 -18.45
C ALA A 154 -4.78 17.51 -19.17
N ASP A 155 -3.98 16.54 -18.73
CA ASP A 155 -3.85 15.21 -19.34
C ASP A 155 -4.35 14.08 -18.43
N GLN A 156 -5.16 14.43 -17.43
CA GLN A 156 -5.69 13.47 -16.46
C GLN A 156 -7.21 13.45 -16.45
N SER A 157 -7.80 12.28 -16.67
CA SER A 157 -9.18 12.03 -16.30
C SER A 157 -9.25 11.50 -14.87
N CYS A 158 -10.18 12.02 -14.08
CA CYS A 158 -10.42 11.56 -12.72
C CYS A 158 -11.91 11.57 -12.41
N ARG A 159 -12.43 10.47 -11.88
CA ARG A 159 -13.83 10.38 -11.42
C ARG A 159 -13.91 9.64 -10.09
N ILE A 160 -14.88 10.02 -9.27
CA ILE A 160 -15.22 9.34 -8.02
C ILE A 160 -16.63 8.79 -8.14
N VAL A 161 -16.80 7.51 -7.83
CA VAL A 161 -18.06 6.78 -7.86
C VAL A 161 -18.34 6.26 -6.45
N LYS A 162 -19.59 6.40 -6.00
CA LYS A 162 -20.05 5.74 -4.77
C LYS A 162 -20.64 4.38 -5.15
N LEU A 163 -20.16 3.32 -4.51
CA LEU A 163 -20.64 1.96 -4.71
C LEU A 163 -21.85 1.67 -3.82
N ALA A 164 -22.58 0.59 -4.13
CA ALA A 164 -23.82 0.22 -3.43
C ALA A 164 -23.60 -0.12 -1.95
N ASP A 165 -22.41 -0.64 -1.60
CA ASP A 165 -21.97 -0.94 -0.24
C ASP A 165 -21.54 0.32 0.56
N GLY A 166 -21.66 1.50 -0.03
CA GLY A 166 -21.24 2.77 0.56
C GLY A 166 -19.76 3.11 0.36
N SER A 167 -18.97 2.20 -0.22
CA SER A 167 -17.57 2.45 -0.56
C SER A 167 -17.43 3.56 -1.61
N ARG A 168 -16.27 4.20 -1.64
CA ARG A 168 -15.92 5.21 -2.65
C ARG A 168 -14.80 4.68 -3.52
N LEU A 169 -15.01 4.71 -4.82
CA LEU A 169 -14.05 4.30 -5.83
C LEU A 169 -13.62 5.54 -6.62
N GLN A 170 -12.33 5.85 -6.60
CA GLN A 170 -11.73 6.84 -7.49
C GLN A 170 -11.02 6.12 -8.64
N LEU A 171 -11.23 6.59 -9.85
CA LEU A 171 -10.56 6.11 -11.05
C LEU A 171 -9.81 7.28 -11.67
N VAL A 172 -8.53 7.07 -11.94
CA VAL A 172 -7.61 8.06 -12.51
C VAL A 172 -6.94 7.45 -13.72
N GLU A 173 -6.96 8.16 -14.84
CA GLU A 173 -6.17 7.84 -16.02
C GLU A 173 -5.39 9.09 -16.42
N ASN A 174 -4.09 8.91 -16.59
CA ASN A 174 -3.18 9.94 -17.06
C ASN A 174 -2.34 9.35 -18.20
N GLN A 175 -2.18 10.11 -19.27
CA GLN A 175 -1.33 9.75 -20.39
C GLN A 175 -0.49 10.97 -20.78
N SER A 176 0.82 10.80 -20.87
CA SER A 176 1.70 11.85 -21.37
C SER A 176 2.49 11.35 -22.57
N ASN A 177 2.60 12.23 -23.56
CA ASN A 177 3.50 12.08 -24.70
C ASN A 177 4.48 13.26 -24.63
N GLY A 178 5.58 13.09 -23.89
CA GLY A 178 6.53 14.17 -23.60
C GLY A 178 7.99 13.76 -23.80
N SER A 179 8.90 14.71 -23.60
CA SER A 179 10.35 14.49 -23.72
C SER A 179 10.90 13.46 -22.72
N SER A 180 10.18 13.20 -21.63
CA SER A 180 10.49 12.16 -20.65
C SER A 180 10.05 10.75 -21.08
N GLY A 181 9.57 10.60 -22.30
CA GLY A 181 9.04 9.36 -22.84
C GLY A 181 7.51 9.29 -22.76
N ASN A 182 6.93 8.40 -23.55
CA ASN A 182 5.51 8.12 -23.51
C ASN A 182 5.22 7.28 -22.26
N TYR A 183 4.20 7.67 -21.50
CA TYR A 183 3.71 6.85 -20.39
C TYR A 183 2.19 6.85 -20.29
N LYS A 184 1.65 5.75 -19.79
CA LYS A 184 0.24 5.60 -19.42
C LYS A 184 0.14 5.11 -17.99
N HIS A 185 -0.61 5.85 -17.18
CA HIS A 185 -0.85 5.61 -15.76
C HIS A 185 -2.34 5.39 -15.58
N LEU A 186 -2.71 4.21 -15.09
CA LEU A 186 -4.08 3.86 -14.73
C LEU A 186 -4.12 3.54 -13.24
N GLN A 187 -5.07 4.12 -12.53
CA GLN A 187 -5.18 3.93 -11.09
C GLN A 187 -6.63 3.82 -10.65
N ALA A 188 -6.86 2.89 -9.73
CA ALA A 188 -8.09 2.76 -8.99
C ALA A 188 -7.80 2.86 -7.49
N ASN A 189 -8.55 3.67 -6.75
CA ASN A 189 -8.46 3.78 -5.30
C ASN A 189 -9.82 3.44 -4.70
N LEU A 190 -9.89 2.41 -3.88
CA LEU A 190 -11.09 2.02 -3.15
C LEU A 190 -10.93 2.40 -1.69
N VAL A 191 -11.90 3.16 -1.16
CA VAL A 191 -12.04 3.42 0.27
C VAL A 191 -13.35 2.80 0.72
N ARG A 192 -13.24 1.70 1.48
CA ARG A 192 -14.38 0.96 2.00
C ARG A 192 -15.01 1.63 3.22
N ALA A 193 -16.28 1.34 3.46
CA ALA A 193 -17.01 1.85 4.64
C ALA A 193 -16.41 1.36 5.97
N ASP A 194 -15.76 0.19 5.98
CA ASP A 194 -15.02 -0.31 7.14
C ASP A 194 -13.68 0.40 7.37
N GLY A 195 -13.25 1.25 6.44
CA GLY A 195 -12.00 2.01 6.46
C GLY A 195 -10.81 1.33 5.79
N LEU A 196 -10.97 0.13 5.21
CA LEU A 196 -9.92 -0.49 4.39
C LEU A 196 -9.69 0.38 3.13
N VAL A 197 -8.43 0.62 2.81
CA VAL A 197 -8.05 1.33 1.59
C VAL A 197 -7.22 0.43 0.71
N VAL A 198 -7.68 0.25 -0.51
CA VAL A 198 -6.94 -0.47 -1.55
C VAL A 198 -6.60 0.53 -2.64
N THR A 199 -5.37 0.54 -3.10
CA THR A 199 -4.92 1.32 -4.26
C THR A 199 -4.30 0.37 -5.24
N LEU A 200 -4.80 0.36 -6.47
CA LEU A 200 -4.28 -0.42 -7.57
C LEU A 200 -3.79 0.53 -8.65
N LEU A 201 -2.52 0.41 -9.01
CA LEU A 201 -1.83 1.20 -10.01
C LEU A 201 -1.34 0.26 -11.12
N ALA A 202 -1.53 0.65 -12.38
CA ALA A 202 -0.85 0.06 -13.52
C ALA A 202 -0.13 1.17 -14.29
N GLU A 203 1.18 1.02 -14.45
CA GLU A 203 2.03 1.97 -15.15
C GLU A 203 2.73 1.29 -16.34
N ASN A 204 2.64 1.95 -17.48
CA ASN A 204 3.30 1.59 -18.72
C ASN A 204 4.23 2.73 -19.12
N ARG A 205 5.54 2.56 -18.89
CA ARG A 205 6.53 3.58 -19.26
C ARG A 205 7.53 3.02 -20.27
N GLU A 206 7.58 3.62 -21.45
CA GLU A 206 8.45 3.20 -22.55
C GLU A 206 9.94 3.31 -22.17
N SER A 207 10.31 4.30 -21.36
CA SER A 207 11.71 4.49 -20.92
C SER A 207 12.23 3.40 -19.98
N GLU A 208 11.35 2.65 -19.30
CA GLU A 208 11.74 1.59 -18.37
C GLU A 208 11.79 0.23 -19.07
N ASN A 209 10.99 0.04 -20.12
CA ASN A 209 11.00 -1.18 -20.92
C ASN A 209 10.66 -0.85 -22.38
N PRO A 210 11.61 -1.00 -23.33
CA PRO A 210 11.42 -0.64 -24.73
C PRO A 210 10.37 -1.50 -25.45
N ASN A 211 9.95 -2.63 -24.84
CA ASN A 211 8.85 -3.45 -25.35
C ASN A 211 7.47 -2.96 -24.87
N THR A 212 7.40 -1.83 -24.15
CA THR A 212 6.15 -1.25 -23.67
C THR A 212 5.58 -0.29 -24.70
N SER A 213 4.31 -0.47 -25.05
CA SER A 213 3.57 0.49 -25.87
C SER A 213 2.54 1.23 -24.99
N PRO A 214 2.71 2.54 -24.72
CA PRO A 214 1.79 3.30 -23.87
C PRO A 214 0.39 3.47 -24.47
N THR A 215 0.26 3.34 -25.80
CA THR A 215 -1.04 3.33 -26.48
C THR A 215 -1.77 1.98 -26.34
N ARG A 216 -1.08 0.95 -25.87
CA ARG A 216 -1.60 -0.41 -25.63
C ARG A 216 -1.28 -0.85 -24.20
N ALA A 217 -1.94 -0.21 -23.23
CA ALA A 217 -1.86 -0.65 -21.84
C ALA A 217 -2.44 -2.08 -21.71
N PRO A 218 -1.70 -3.04 -21.11
CA PRO A 218 -2.15 -4.41 -20.87
C PRO A 218 -3.40 -4.54 -20.00
N LEU A 219 -3.69 -3.51 -19.20
CA LEU A 219 -4.87 -3.42 -18.36
C LEU A 219 -5.64 -2.14 -18.70
N SER A 220 -6.96 -2.22 -18.59
CA SER A 220 -7.89 -1.11 -18.73
C SER A 220 -8.38 -0.64 -17.36
N LEU A 221 -8.92 0.58 -17.28
CA LEU A 221 -9.57 1.07 -16.05
C LEU A 221 -10.72 0.17 -15.58
N ALA A 222 -11.45 -0.47 -16.51
CA ALA A 222 -12.52 -1.40 -16.17
C ALA A 222 -11.98 -2.65 -15.48
N GLN A 223 -10.86 -3.20 -15.96
CA GLN A 223 -10.21 -4.34 -15.32
C GLN A 223 -9.64 -3.98 -13.95
N LEU A 224 -9.02 -2.80 -13.80
CA LEU A 224 -8.57 -2.33 -12.48
C LEU A 224 -9.75 -2.12 -11.52
N GLN A 225 -10.86 -1.58 -12.01
CA GLN A 225 -12.09 -1.45 -11.22
C GLN A 225 -12.60 -2.82 -10.77
N THR A 226 -12.69 -3.81 -11.66
CA THR A 226 -13.11 -5.17 -11.27
C THR A 226 -12.18 -5.73 -10.20
N ALA A 227 -10.87 -5.68 -10.44
CA ALA A 227 -9.87 -6.25 -9.53
C ALA A 227 -9.87 -5.59 -8.15
N ILE A 228 -10.02 -4.26 -8.07
CA ILE A 228 -10.02 -3.56 -6.78
C ILE A 228 -11.32 -3.75 -6.00
N THR A 229 -12.42 -4.08 -6.67
CA THR A 229 -13.72 -4.37 -6.04
C THR A 229 -13.90 -5.84 -5.67
N ASP A 230 -12.84 -6.65 -5.78
CA ASP A 230 -12.90 -8.07 -5.41
C ASP A 230 -13.26 -8.23 -3.91
N PRO A 231 -14.24 -9.08 -3.55
CA PRO A 231 -14.68 -9.26 -2.16
C PRO A 231 -13.63 -9.92 -1.24
N HIS A 232 -12.56 -10.50 -1.79
CA HIS A 232 -11.45 -11.06 -1.01
C HIS A 232 -10.56 -9.98 -0.40
N TRP A 233 -10.68 -8.70 -0.79
CA TRP A 233 -10.01 -7.60 -0.11
C TRP A 233 -10.56 -7.41 1.30
N GLN A 234 -10.06 -8.17 2.26
CA GLN A 234 -10.50 -8.17 3.66
C GLN A 234 -9.32 -7.85 4.59
N ARG A 235 -9.64 -7.29 5.77
CA ARG A 235 -8.63 -7.02 6.80
C ARG A 235 -8.04 -8.28 7.42
N GLN A 236 -8.89 -9.30 7.53
CA GLN A 236 -8.58 -10.61 8.07
C GLN A 236 -8.93 -11.62 6.99
N LEU A 237 -8.00 -12.52 6.70
CA LEU A 237 -8.15 -13.58 5.72
C LEU A 237 -8.09 -14.93 6.43
N ASP A 238 -8.71 -15.93 5.83
CA ASP A 238 -8.65 -17.30 6.31
C ASP A 238 -7.22 -17.81 6.34
N GLN A 239 -6.84 -18.52 7.41
CA GLN A 239 -5.47 -19.02 7.55
C GLN A 239 -5.06 -19.91 6.37
N ALA A 240 -5.98 -20.72 5.84
CA ALA A 240 -5.70 -21.55 4.67
C ALA A 240 -5.32 -20.72 3.43
N PHE A 241 -5.91 -19.54 3.25
CA PHE A 241 -5.55 -18.62 2.16
C PHE A 241 -4.17 -18.02 2.39
N LEU A 242 -3.89 -17.60 3.63
CA LEU A 242 -2.58 -17.07 4.02
C LEU A 242 -1.47 -18.09 3.74
N ASP A 243 -1.66 -19.34 4.18
CA ASP A 243 -0.72 -20.44 3.98
C ASP A 243 -0.51 -20.72 2.48
N ALA A 244 -1.59 -20.78 1.69
CA ALA A 244 -1.51 -21.00 0.25
C ALA A 244 -0.80 -19.86 -0.51
N SER A 245 -0.77 -18.65 0.06
CA SER A 245 -0.09 -17.49 -0.54
C SER A 245 1.37 -17.35 -0.09
N ALA A 246 1.78 -18.02 0.99
CA ALA A 246 3.04 -17.74 1.68
C ALA A 246 4.28 -17.91 0.79
N ASP A 247 4.23 -18.83 -0.17
CA ASP A 247 5.34 -19.21 -1.03
C ASP A 247 5.46 -18.38 -2.33
N LEU A 248 4.59 -17.39 -2.56
CA LEU A 248 4.61 -16.59 -3.79
C LEU A 248 5.93 -15.82 -3.98
N PHE A 249 6.44 -15.22 -2.91
CA PHE A 249 7.72 -14.53 -2.87
C PHE A 249 8.14 -14.25 -1.42
N VAL A 250 9.42 -13.93 -1.21
CA VAL A 250 9.96 -13.47 0.07
C VAL A 250 9.71 -11.96 0.22
N PRO A 251 8.93 -11.50 1.23
CA PRO A 251 8.65 -10.07 1.40
C PRO A 251 9.91 -9.28 1.71
N SER A 252 9.98 -8.08 1.16
CA SER A 252 10.97 -7.09 1.58
C SER A 252 10.67 -6.68 3.03
N PRO A 253 11.66 -6.76 3.94
CA PRO A 253 11.47 -6.24 5.29
C PRO A 253 11.20 -4.74 5.20
N VAL A 254 10.51 -4.18 6.21
CA VAL A 254 10.44 -2.73 6.40
C VAL A 254 11.87 -2.22 6.40
N THR A 255 12.31 -1.59 5.31
CA THR A 255 13.64 -1.02 5.25
C THR A 255 13.69 0.02 6.35
N ARG A 256 14.58 -0.18 7.33
CA ARG A 256 15.00 0.94 8.17
C ARG A 256 15.35 2.07 7.21
N PRO A 257 14.97 3.33 7.51
CA PRO A 257 15.38 4.45 6.69
C PRO A 257 16.87 4.29 6.44
N SER A 258 17.26 4.22 5.16
CA SER A 258 18.64 4.03 4.77
C SER A 258 19.45 4.99 5.62
N ALA A 259 20.26 4.46 6.56
CA ALA A 259 21.15 5.31 7.31
C ALA A 259 21.93 6.11 6.26
N PRO A 260 22.02 7.45 6.37
CA PRO A 260 22.74 8.23 5.38
C PRO A 260 24.12 7.59 5.25
N THR A 261 24.42 7.06 4.06
CA THR A 261 25.71 6.47 3.76
C THR A 261 26.71 7.60 3.92
N SER A 262 27.37 7.67 5.07
CA SER A 262 28.40 8.65 5.32
C SER A 262 29.47 8.42 4.24
N PRO A 263 29.75 9.40 3.36
CA PRO A 263 30.79 9.22 2.36
C PRO A 263 32.08 8.92 3.13
N GLY A 264 32.71 7.80 2.79
CA GLY A 264 33.91 7.33 3.46
C GLY A 264 34.98 8.41 3.38
N ALA A 265 35.50 8.80 4.55
CA ALA A 265 36.74 9.54 4.63
C ALA A 265 37.86 8.63 4.13
N SER A 266 38.25 8.79 2.87
CA SER A 266 39.50 8.24 2.35
C SER A 266 40.66 8.98 3.03
N LYS A 267 41.56 8.21 3.65
CA LYS A 267 42.84 8.69 4.18
C LYS A 267 43.90 8.75 3.09
#